data_AF-A0A7W2HI61-F1
#
_entry.id   AF-A0A7W2HI61-F1
#
_cell.length_a   1.000
_cell.length_b   1.000
_cell.length_c   1.000
_cell.angle_alpha   90.00
_cell.angle_beta   90.00
_cell.angle_gamma   90.00
#
_symmetry.space_group_name_H-M   'P 1'
#
loop_
_entity.id
_entity.type
_entity.pdbx_description
1 polymer ?
#
loop_
_entity_poly.entity_id
_entity_poly.type
_entity_poly.pdbx_seq_one_letter_code
_entity_poly.pdbx_strand_id
1 'polypeptide(L)'
;MRLTDLLHPHLDGIRTVVDATGGALRMEPYLHLPEGVALRHGAQPVGEGELVLLSYGPAPAMHGTEADCLAVLQRMRPGGRGLIVFGHREAELPYHRLLDALVAHRCQVLRAASLDYVHLHAGAVFARTDELLPSHDWFGHPVPSDGLPTALRIAGEYVLADLVSRSLRARVLDLERAAGEAGHTRDTARDDGLAARLAAAEREKEQLATSLRRARDRVGLLESRVSMLEGSTSLRVGRALVAAARSPGRGGARLPGELYELWRARRTKGRASLSAPKARAQGAPAFHAVARTDVSPDGRMYLAHRALSVTPRDRMVIAGVLTDRTAEDFAADAVVNRLLPHDGRLLVEHTDPDAVVVQLSACTGSGPWSLAGTALAPDLDRRMAELLAQAKASGHAAVLWRDAPASAAPGLARLAWDAVLDADTGVRLARLDPATDGRDRLRKAFHQDSTRVRLARLAQLVGGPDPLDARRVTVRAAPRNPADVGRLVAQVLGQLHRPAEVVVPDPAGLALDELEASGVAVSSGPPTAPWVSDWTDLTEDRPDTLLLDLMCAQEYSGADAVGHTPAHDDYTFVPMLHPALVRRSLLLSDTPPDSWSSRGYSLFAVRGKEPS
;
A
#
# COMPACT_ATOMS: atom_id res chain seq x y z
N MET A 1 -3.22 -18.57 -21.52
CA MET A 1 -2.33 -18.53 -22.72
C MET A 1 -2.95 -19.36 -23.84
N ARG A 2 -2.68 -19.09 -25.13
CA ARG A 2 -3.16 -19.97 -26.22
C ARG A 2 -2.27 -21.20 -26.35
N LEU A 3 -2.83 -22.31 -26.82
CA LEU A 3 -2.09 -23.56 -27.02
C LEU A 3 -0.97 -23.38 -28.06
N THR A 4 -1.19 -22.53 -29.06
CA THR A 4 -0.19 -22.17 -30.07
C THR A 4 1.07 -21.59 -29.46
N ASP A 5 0.93 -20.69 -28.49
CA ASP A 5 2.05 -19.97 -27.90
C ASP A 5 2.91 -20.91 -27.02
N LEU A 6 2.28 -21.95 -26.48
CA LEU A 6 2.97 -23.04 -25.80
C LEU A 6 3.74 -23.92 -26.80
N LEU A 7 3.10 -24.31 -27.91
CA LEU A 7 3.58 -25.35 -28.81
C LEU A 7 4.63 -24.84 -29.82
N HIS A 8 4.41 -23.68 -30.43
CA HIS A 8 5.22 -23.19 -31.55
C HIS A 8 6.73 -23.09 -31.29
N PRO A 9 7.19 -22.61 -30.11
CA PRO A 9 8.62 -22.57 -29.81
C PRO A 9 9.30 -23.94 -29.83
N HIS A 10 8.53 -25.03 -29.73
CA HIS A 10 9.01 -26.40 -29.67
C HIS A 10 8.74 -27.20 -30.96
N LEU A 11 8.25 -26.54 -32.02
CA LEU A 11 8.06 -27.15 -33.34
C LEU A 11 9.31 -27.08 -34.24
N ASP A 12 10.38 -26.41 -33.80
CA ASP A 12 11.62 -26.35 -34.59
C ASP A 12 12.22 -27.76 -34.78
N GLY A 13 12.49 -28.11 -36.03
CA GLY A 13 12.93 -29.45 -36.44
C GLY A 13 11.82 -30.53 -36.53
N ILE A 14 10.57 -30.23 -36.16
CA ILE A 14 9.45 -31.17 -36.22
C ILE A 14 8.84 -31.18 -37.63
N ARG A 15 8.73 -32.37 -38.22
CA ARG A 15 8.10 -32.60 -39.54
C ARG A 15 6.73 -33.26 -39.43
N THR A 16 6.46 -33.92 -38.31
CA THR A 16 5.22 -34.68 -38.12
C THR A 16 4.73 -34.56 -36.68
N VAL A 17 3.44 -34.26 -36.52
CA VAL A 17 2.74 -34.29 -35.25
C VAL A 17 1.84 -35.50 -35.24
N VAL A 18 1.99 -36.36 -34.23
CA VAL A 18 1.18 -37.57 -34.03
C VAL A 18 0.13 -37.26 -32.98
N ASP A 19 -1.12 -37.15 -33.39
CA ASP A 19 -2.25 -37.07 -32.48
C ASP A 19 -2.54 -38.47 -31.92
N ALA A 20 -2.22 -38.65 -30.62
CA ALA A 20 -2.53 -39.84 -29.85
C ALA A 20 -3.60 -39.56 -28.77
N THR A 21 -4.35 -38.46 -28.91
CA THR A 21 -5.49 -38.19 -28.05
C THR A 21 -6.60 -39.20 -28.38
N GLY A 22 -6.69 -40.28 -27.57
CA GLY A 22 -7.66 -41.36 -27.78
C GLY A 22 -9.11 -41.00 -27.41
N GLY A 23 -9.37 -39.77 -26.96
CA GLY A 23 -10.67 -39.28 -26.50
C GLY A 23 -11.48 -38.56 -27.58
N ALA A 24 -12.69 -38.12 -27.25
CA ALA A 24 -13.56 -37.37 -28.16
C ALA A 24 -13.06 -35.95 -28.50
N LEU A 25 -11.97 -35.50 -27.88
CA LEU A 25 -11.38 -34.18 -28.07
C LEU A 25 -10.63 -34.12 -29.41
N ARG A 26 -11.14 -33.36 -30.37
CA ARG A 26 -10.41 -33.07 -31.61
C ARG A 26 -9.41 -31.96 -31.38
N MET A 27 -8.12 -32.26 -31.49
CA MET A 27 -7.07 -31.26 -31.25
C MET A 27 -6.77 -30.38 -32.47
N GLU A 28 -7.10 -30.85 -33.67
CA GLU A 28 -6.92 -30.15 -34.95
C GLU A 28 -7.30 -28.66 -34.94
N PRO A 29 -8.45 -28.23 -34.37
CA PRO A 29 -8.85 -26.82 -34.40
C PRO A 29 -7.99 -25.91 -33.51
N TYR A 30 -7.26 -26.49 -32.56
CA TYR A 30 -6.41 -25.78 -31.60
C TYR A 30 -4.95 -25.73 -32.03
N LEU A 31 -4.55 -26.64 -32.92
CA LEU A 31 -3.19 -26.81 -33.43
C LEU A 31 -3.04 -26.03 -34.74
N HIS A 32 -2.73 -24.74 -34.63
CA HIS A 32 -2.33 -23.97 -35.81
C HIS A 32 -0.91 -24.39 -36.22
N LEU A 33 -0.77 -25.49 -36.97
CA LEU A 33 0.54 -26.01 -37.36
C LEU A 33 1.17 -25.19 -38.51
N PRO A 34 2.50 -24.96 -38.49
CA PRO A 34 3.21 -24.30 -39.59
C PRO A 34 3.14 -25.09 -40.90
N GLU A 35 3.29 -24.40 -42.04
CA GLU A 35 3.41 -25.06 -43.35
C GLU A 35 4.59 -26.04 -43.36
N GLY A 36 4.33 -27.28 -43.79
CA GLY A 36 5.33 -28.36 -43.83
C GLY A 36 5.28 -29.34 -42.65
N VAL A 37 4.49 -29.08 -41.60
CA VAL A 37 4.28 -30.01 -40.49
C VAL A 37 3.01 -30.84 -40.73
N ALA A 38 3.16 -32.15 -40.91
CA ALA A 38 2.02 -33.04 -41.15
C ALA A 38 1.39 -33.53 -39.84
N LEU A 39 0.07 -33.42 -39.70
CA LEU A 39 -0.67 -34.06 -38.61
C LEU A 39 -1.07 -35.49 -39.01
N ARG A 40 -0.80 -36.46 -38.15
CA ARG A 40 -1.17 -37.87 -38.32
C ARG A 40 -1.86 -38.38 -37.07
N HIS A 41 -2.81 -39.28 -37.22
CA HIS A 41 -3.47 -39.94 -36.10
C HIS A 41 -2.91 -41.35 -35.93
N GLY A 42 -2.66 -41.78 -34.69
CA GLY A 42 -2.43 -43.19 -34.39
C GLY A 42 -1.34 -43.48 -33.36
N ALA A 43 -1.06 -44.78 -33.23
CA ALA A 43 -0.21 -45.33 -32.17
C ALA A 43 1.21 -45.71 -32.64
N GLN A 44 1.79 -44.98 -33.59
CA GLN A 44 3.14 -45.24 -34.11
C GLN A 44 4.24 -44.82 -33.10
N PRO A 45 5.45 -45.39 -33.15
CA PRO A 45 6.59 -44.89 -32.39
C PRO A 45 6.90 -43.43 -32.73
N VAL A 46 7.37 -42.65 -31.76
CA VAL A 46 7.62 -41.20 -31.92
C VAL A 46 9.10 -40.94 -31.67
N GLY A 47 9.83 -40.54 -32.70
CA GLY A 47 11.27 -40.30 -32.65
C GLY A 47 11.69 -38.91 -33.10
N GLU A 48 12.94 -38.79 -33.53
CA GLU A 48 13.51 -37.52 -33.97
C GLU A 48 12.69 -36.86 -35.10
N GLY A 49 12.39 -35.57 -34.94
CA GLY A 49 11.55 -34.82 -35.87
C GLY A 49 10.05 -35.10 -35.75
N GLU A 50 9.62 -35.86 -34.74
CA GLU A 50 8.23 -36.15 -34.45
C GLU A 50 7.81 -35.63 -33.07
N LEU A 51 6.57 -35.14 -32.98
CA LEU A 51 5.96 -34.67 -31.75
C LEU A 51 4.64 -35.38 -31.49
N VAL A 52 4.43 -35.94 -30.29
CA VAL A 52 3.17 -36.61 -29.93
C VAL A 52 2.25 -35.73 -29.10
N LEU A 53 0.94 -35.79 -29.37
CA LEU A 53 -0.08 -35.11 -28.59
C LEU A 53 -0.79 -36.10 -27.68
N LEU A 54 -0.91 -35.70 -26.42
CA LEU A 54 -1.51 -36.46 -25.34
C LEU A 54 -2.55 -35.60 -24.65
N SER A 55 -3.62 -36.23 -24.19
CA SER A 55 -4.60 -35.59 -23.32
C SER A 55 -4.67 -36.37 -22.02
N TYR A 56 -4.92 -35.67 -20.91
CA TYR A 56 -5.16 -36.29 -19.61
C TYR A 56 -6.09 -35.41 -18.77
N GLY A 57 -7.11 -35.98 -18.16
CA GLY A 57 -8.09 -35.19 -17.44
C GLY A 57 -9.10 -35.99 -16.60
N PRO A 58 -9.94 -35.30 -15.82
CA PRO A 58 -10.92 -35.94 -14.94
C PRO A 58 -12.09 -36.61 -15.68
N ALA A 59 -12.20 -36.39 -16.99
CA ALA A 59 -13.22 -36.97 -17.86
C ALA A 59 -12.57 -37.90 -18.90
N PRO A 60 -12.40 -39.21 -18.61
CA PRO A 60 -11.68 -40.16 -19.47
C PRO A 60 -12.19 -40.24 -20.91
N ALA A 61 -13.51 -40.13 -21.11
CA ALA A 61 -14.10 -40.18 -22.45
C ALA A 61 -13.68 -39.00 -23.35
N MET A 62 -13.31 -37.86 -22.74
CA MET A 62 -12.91 -36.65 -23.44
C MET A 62 -11.38 -36.50 -23.48
N HIS A 63 -10.73 -36.71 -22.34
CA HIS A 63 -9.31 -36.42 -22.15
C HIS A 63 -8.42 -37.65 -22.13
N GLY A 64 -8.95 -38.87 -22.30
CA GLY A 64 -8.16 -40.08 -22.13
C GLY A 64 -7.76 -40.37 -20.68
N THR A 65 -7.08 -41.48 -20.47
CA THR A 65 -6.66 -42.01 -19.16
C THR A 65 -5.16 -41.91 -18.95
N GLU A 66 -4.74 -42.10 -17.70
CA GLU A 66 -3.32 -42.25 -17.34
C GLU A 66 -2.66 -43.43 -18.10
N ALA A 67 -3.40 -44.52 -18.29
CA ALA A 67 -2.92 -45.68 -19.05
C ALA A 67 -2.65 -45.35 -20.53
N ASP A 68 -3.47 -44.48 -21.13
CA ASP A 68 -3.28 -44.03 -22.52
C ASP A 68 -2.01 -43.18 -22.65
N CYS A 69 -1.75 -42.30 -21.68
CA CYS A 69 -0.51 -41.54 -21.59
C CYS A 69 0.71 -42.47 -21.45
N LEU A 70 0.64 -43.47 -20.56
CA LEU A 70 1.72 -44.44 -20.37
C LEU A 70 2.01 -45.25 -21.63
N ALA A 71 0.97 -45.72 -22.33
CA ALA A 71 1.10 -46.48 -23.57
C ALA A 71 1.79 -45.67 -24.68
N VAL A 72 1.68 -44.34 -24.64
CA VAL A 72 2.38 -43.45 -25.58
C VAL A 72 3.82 -43.23 -25.15
N LEU A 73 4.07 -42.99 -23.86
CA LEU A 73 5.43 -42.81 -23.32
C LEU A 73 6.33 -44.03 -23.58
N GLN A 74 5.78 -45.25 -23.51
CA GLN A 74 6.48 -46.50 -23.86
C GLN A 74 6.96 -46.55 -25.33
N ARG A 75 6.32 -45.80 -26.21
CA ARG A 75 6.61 -45.75 -27.65
C ARG A 75 7.55 -44.61 -28.04
N MET A 76 7.92 -43.74 -27.10
CA MET A 76 8.88 -42.67 -27.33
C MET A 76 10.27 -43.23 -27.66
N ARG A 77 10.98 -42.54 -28.55
CA ARG A 77 12.36 -42.83 -28.97
C ARG A 77 13.23 -41.60 -28.73
N PRO A 78 14.58 -41.74 -28.70
CA PRO A 78 15.49 -40.60 -28.66
C PRO A 78 15.12 -39.50 -29.65
N GLY A 79 15.09 -38.25 -29.18
CA GLY A 79 14.77 -37.08 -30.00
C GLY A 79 13.27 -36.81 -30.19
N GLY A 80 12.39 -37.72 -29.74
CA GLY A 80 10.95 -37.50 -29.76
C GLY A 80 10.49 -36.42 -28.79
N ARG A 81 9.57 -35.56 -29.23
CA ARG A 81 8.92 -34.54 -28.39
C ARG A 81 7.48 -34.91 -28.10
N GLY A 82 6.89 -34.29 -27.08
CA GLY A 82 5.47 -34.44 -26.84
C GLY A 82 4.85 -33.25 -26.13
N LEU A 83 3.54 -33.15 -26.25
CA LEU A 83 2.70 -32.17 -25.59
C LEU A 83 1.57 -32.92 -24.89
N ILE A 84 1.46 -32.75 -23.58
CA ILE A 84 0.33 -33.22 -22.78
C ILE A 84 -0.58 -32.02 -22.54
N VAL A 85 -1.85 -32.11 -22.92
CA VAL A 85 -2.88 -31.14 -22.56
C VAL A 85 -3.76 -31.68 -21.44
N PHE A 86 -4.05 -30.83 -20.47
CA PHE A 86 -4.73 -31.20 -19.24
C PHE A 86 -6.16 -30.66 -19.19
N GLY A 87 -7.11 -31.56 -18.95
CA GLY A 87 -8.48 -31.21 -18.58
C GLY A 87 -8.63 -30.90 -17.08
N HIS A 88 -7.61 -31.20 -16.27
CA HIS A 88 -7.57 -30.76 -14.87
C HIS A 88 -7.26 -29.27 -14.78
N ARG A 89 -7.93 -28.57 -13.87
CA ARG A 89 -7.49 -27.23 -13.46
C ARG A 89 -6.11 -27.31 -12.82
N GLU A 90 -5.35 -26.25 -12.94
CA GLU A 90 -3.94 -26.19 -12.54
C GLU A 90 -3.75 -26.52 -11.06
N ALA A 91 -4.63 -26.01 -10.20
CA ALA A 91 -4.63 -26.29 -8.76
C ALA A 91 -4.91 -27.77 -8.41
N GLU A 92 -5.53 -28.52 -9.31
CA GLU A 92 -6.01 -29.89 -9.11
C GLU A 92 -5.21 -30.90 -9.94
N LEU A 93 -4.17 -30.46 -10.64
CA LEU A 93 -3.40 -31.30 -11.55
C LEU A 93 -2.67 -32.40 -10.75
N PRO A 94 -2.97 -33.70 -10.96
CA PRO A 94 -2.29 -34.78 -10.25
C PRO A 94 -0.96 -35.09 -10.94
N TYR A 95 -0.10 -34.07 -11.04
CA TYR A 95 1.12 -34.10 -11.85
C TYR A 95 2.13 -35.14 -11.35
N HIS A 96 2.12 -35.44 -10.05
CA HIS A 96 2.98 -36.46 -9.42
C HIS A 96 2.79 -37.84 -10.06
N ARG A 97 1.57 -38.20 -10.48
CA ARG A 97 1.29 -39.50 -11.12
C ARG A 97 1.94 -39.63 -12.49
N LEU A 98 1.88 -38.55 -13.27
CA LEU A 98 2.48 -38.49 -14.61
C LEU A 98 4.00 -38.31 -14.56
N LEU A 99 4.52 -37.60 -13.56
CA LEU A 99 5.95 -37.32 -13.44
C LEU A 99 6.75 -38.61 -13.30
N ASP A 100 6.27 -39.58 -12.52
CA ASP A 100 6.95 -40.87 -12.37
C ASP A 100 7.02 -41.64 -13.70
N ALA A 101 5.95 -41.61 -14.49
CA ALA A 101 5.92 -42.20 -15.82
C ALA A 101 6.87 -41.48 -16.80
N LEU A 102 6.91 -40.15 -16.76
CA LEU A 102 7.83 -39.35 -17.58
C LEU A 102 9.29 -39.65 -17.24
N VAL A 103 9.64 -39.72 -15.96
CA VAL A 103 10.99 -40.05 -15.50
C VAL A 103 11.38 -41.48 -15.89
N ALA A 104 10.48 -42.45 -15.70
CA ALA A 104 10.72 -43.85 -16.07
C ALA A 104 11.01 -44.03 -17.57
N HIS A 105 10.43 -43.16 -18.42
CA HIS A 105 10.62 -43.18 -19.87
C HIS A 105 11.65 -42.16 -20.38
N ARG A 106 12.45 -41.56 -19.49
CA ARG A 106 13.50 -40.56 -19.80
C ARG A 106 12.96 -39.33 -20.56
N CYS A 107 11.77 -38.89 -20.18
CA CYS A 107 11.12 -37.71 -20.72
C CYS A 107 11.30 -36.51 -19.76
N GLN A 108 11.96 -35.46 -20.24
CA GLN A 108 12.14 -34.21 -19.52
C GLN A 108 11.00 -33.24 -19.86
N VAL A 109 10.35 -32.67 -18.85
CA VAL A 109 9.39 -31.58 -19.05
C VAL A 109 10.17 -30.29 -19.32
N LEU A 110 9.91 -29.67 -20.47
CA LEU A 110 10.59 -28.45 -20.91
C LEU A 110 9.84 -27.20 -20.48
N ARG A 111 8.51 -27.24 -20.55
CA ARG A 111 7.66 -26.08 -20.26
C ARG A 111 6.26 -26.52 -19.88
N ALA A 112 5.64 -25.84 -18.92
CA ALA A 112 4.21 -25.99 -18.62
C ALA A 112 3.56 -24.61 -18.49
N ALA A 113 2.28 -24.51 -18.86
CA ALA A 113 1.55 -23.26 -18.84
C ALA A 113 0.03 -23.46 -18.70
N SER A 114 -0.64 -22.45 -18.15
CA SER A 114 -2.09 -22.31 -18.12
C SER A 114 -2.67 -22.02 -19.49
N LEU A 115 -3.75 -22.71 -19.84
CA LEU A 115 -4.45 -22.58 -21.10
C LEU A 115 -5.87 -22.03 -20.88
N ASP A 116 -6.27 -21.08 -21.74
CA ASP A 116 -7.55 -20.38 -21.58
C ASP A 116 -8.64 -21.00 -22.47
N TYR A 117 -8.87 -22.31 -22.35
CA TYR A 117 -9.94 -23.01 -23.08
C TYR A 117 -10.98 -23.61 -22.13
N VAL A 118 -12.18 -23.86 -22.67
CA VAL A 118 -13.32 -24.37 -21.91
C VAL A 118 -13.05 -25.75 -21.31
N HIS A 119 -12.35 -26.61 -22.05
CA HIS A 119 -12.09 -28.01 -21.66
C HIS A 119 -10.60 -28.30 -21.43
N LEU A 120 -9.71 -27.33 -21.66
CA LEU A 120 -8.27 -27.49 -21.48
C LEU A 120 -7.76 -26.33 -20.63
N HIS A 121 -7.18 -26.65 -19.49
CA HIS A 121 -6.78 -25.66 -18.48
C HIS A 121 -5.26 -25.56 -18.33
N ALA A 122 -4.51 -26.59 -18.73
CA ALA A 122 -3.05 -26.52 -18.76
C ALA A 122 -2.45 -27.35 -19.89
N GLY A 123 -1.19 -27.09 -20.21
CA GLY A 123 -0.40 -27.93 -21.11
C GLY A 123 1.05 -28.01 -20.66
N ALA A 124 1.69 -29.14 -20.93
CA ALA A 124 3.10 -29.38 -20.68
C ALA A 124 3.80 -29.98 -21.90
N VAL A 125 4.88 -29.34 -22.35
CA VAL A 125 5.76 -29.83 -23.41
C VAL A 125 6.90 -30.61 -22.78
N PHE A 126 7.21 -31.78 -23.34
CA PHE A 126 8.29 -32.65 -22.89
C PHE A 126 9.10 -33.18 -24.07
N ALA A 127 10.31 -33.67 -23.79
CA ALA A 127 11.16 -34.32 -24.77
C ALA A 127 11.79 -35.57 -24.17
N ARG A 128 11.83 -36.65 -24.95
CA ARG A 128 12.58 -37.86 -24.59
C ARG A 128 14.05 -37.61 -24.88
N THR A 129 14.88 -37.60 -23.84
CA THR A 129 16.32 -37.34 -23.93
C THR A 129 17.17 -38.42 -23.26
N ASP A 130 18.37 -38.68 -23.79
CA ASP A 130 19.36 -39.56 -23.15
C ASP A 130 20.40 -38.78 -22.33
N GLU A 131 20.53 -37.47 -22.57
CA GLU A 131 21.37 -36.52 -21.83
C GLU A 131 20.50 -35.39 -21.27
N LEU A 132 20.79 -34.88 -20.06
CA LEU A 132 19.98 -33.80 -19.47
C LEU A 132 20.11 -32.53 -20.29
N LEU A 133 18.97 -32.00 -20.74
CA LEU A 133 18.91 -30.61 -21.19
C LEU A 133 19.07 -29.73 -19.94
N PRO A 134 19.87 -28.64 -20.00
CA PRO A 134 20.28 -27.91 -18.81
C PRO A 134 19.07 -27.38 -18.02
N SER A 135 18.89 -27.88 -16.80
CA SER A 135 17.92 -27.36 -15.84
C SER A 135 18.50 -26.13 -15.15
N HIS A 136 17.80 -25.01 -15.28
CA HIS A 136 18.18 -23.74 -14.68
C HIS A 136 17.30 -23.51 -13.45
N ASP A 137 17.90 -23.10 -12.34
CA ASP A 137 17.15 -22.63 -11.17
C ASP A 137 16.44 -21.29 -11.45
N TRP A 138 15.76 -20.74 -10.44
CA TRP A 138 15.06 -19.44 -10.51
C TRP A 138 15.94 -18.27 -10.95
N PHE A 139 17.27 -18.41 -10.81
CA PHE A 139 18.27 -17.40 -11.14
C PHE A 139 19.05 -17.70 -12.42
N GLY A 140 18.74 -18.80 -13.12
CA GLY A 140 19.43 -19.16 -14.36
C GLY A 140 20.70 -19.98 -14.15
N HIS A 141 20.92 -20.57 -12.97
CA HIS A 141 22.10 -21.41 -12.70
C HIS A 141 21.83 -22.89 -12.97
N PRO A 142 22.80 -23.61 -13.58
CA PRO A 142 22.66 -25.05 -13.78
C PRO A 142 22.69 -25.79 -12.44
N VAL A 143 21.65 -26.57 -12.16
CA VAL A 143 21.55 -27.40 -10.93
C VAL A 143 22.34 -28.70 -11.12
N PRO A 144 23.36 -29.01 -10.29
CA PRO A 144 24.03 -30.31 -10.32
C PRO A 144 23.11 -31.40 -9.80
N SER A 145 23.13 -32.58 -10.42
CA SER A 145 22.30 -33.72 -10.00
C SER A 145 23.08 -35.02 -9.98
N ASP A 146 22.94 -35.80 -8.92
CA ASP A 146 23.42 -37.19 -8.86
C ASP A 146 22.46 -38.10 -9.62
N GLY A 147 22.82 -38.40 -10.88
CA GLY A 147 22.14 -39.37 -11.73
C GLY A 147 20.96 -38.80 -12.54
N LEU A 148 20.83 -39.30 -13.77
CA LEU A 148 19.83 -38.86 -14.75
C LEU A 148 18.35 -38.93 -14.24
N PRO A 149 17.90 -39.98 -13.52
CA PRO A 149 16.52 -40.04 -13.06
C PRO A 149 16.18 -38.97 -12.01
N THR A 150 17.09 -38.71 -11.07
CA THR A 150 16.94 -37.69 -10.02
C THR A 150 16.84 -36.30 -10.65
N ALA A 151 17.69 -36.03 -11.63
CA ALA A 151 17.72 -34.78 -12.37
C ALA A 151 16.44 -34.52 -13.18
N LEU A 152 15.96 -35.54 -13.90
CA LEU A 152 14.70 -35.47 -14.65
C LEU A 152 13.51 -35.23 -13.73
N ARG A 153 13.51 -35.88 -12.56
CA ARG A 153 12.47 -35.68 -11.55
C ARG A 153 12.50 -34.25 -11.00
N ILE A 154 13.66 -33.75 -10.58
CA ILE A 154 13.80 -32.36 -10.09
C ILE A 154 13.39 -31.35 -11.17
N ALA A 155 13.83 -31.52 -12.42
CA ALA A 155 13.48 -30.63 -13.52
C ALA A 155 11.98 -30.66 -13.84
N GLY A 156 11.36 -31.85 -13.90
CA GLY A 156 9.93 -31.98 -14.16
C GLY A 156 9.06 -31.48 -13.00
N GLU A 157 9.49 -31.73 -11.77
CA GLU A 157 8.84 -31.25 -10.55
C GLU A 157 8.90 -29.73 -10.46
N TYR A 158 10.04 -29.10 -10.77
CA TYR A 158 10.18 -27.65 -10.80
C TYR A 158 9.18 -26.98 -11.76
N VAL A 159 9.07 -27.48 -12.98
CA VAL A 159 8.18 -26.90 -14.00
C VAL A 159 6.70 -27.09 -13.67
N LEU A 160 6.31 -28.28 -13.18
CA LEU A 160 4.91 -28.59 -12.89
C LEU A 160 4.45 -27.99 -11.55
N ALA A 161 5.26 -28.06 -10.49
CA ALA A 161 4.93 -27.49 -9.19
C ALA A 161 4.89 -25.96 -9.22
N ASP A 162 5.74 -25.31 -10.03
CA ASP A 162 5.70 -23.86 -10.20
C ASP A 162 4.43 -23.40 -10.94
N LEU A 163 3.95 -24.16 -11.93
CA LEU A 163 2.65 -23.89 -12.57
C LEU A 163 1.50 -23.92 -11.53
N VAL A 164 1.44 -24.98 -10.72
CA VAL A 164 0.42 -25.12 -9.65
C VAL A 164 0.54 -23.97 -8.66
N SER A 165 1.74 -23.67 -8.17
CA SER A 165 2.00 -22.64 -7.17
C SER A 165 1.67 -21.23 -7.68
N ARG A 166 2.01 -20.89 -8.93
CA ARG A 166 1.64 -19.63 -9.57
C ARG A 166 0.12 -19.47 -9.67
N SER A 167 -0.60 -20.53 -10.07
CA SER A 167 -2.06 -20.49 -10.18
C SER A 167 -2.75 -20.30 -8.83
N LEU A 168 -2.25 -20.95 -7.77
CA LEU A 168 -2.76 -20.81 -6.41
C LEU A 168 -2.51 -19.41 -5.85
N ARG A 169 -1.32 -18.83 -6.07
CA ARG A 169 -1.02 -17.44 -5.66
C ARG A 169 -1.94 -16.43 -6.34
N ALA A 170 -2.17 -16.58 -7.64
CA ALA A 170 -3.10 -15.71 -8.37
C ALA A 170 -4.53 -15.84 -7.80
N ARG A 171 -4.96 -17.06 -7.47
CA ARG A 171 -6.27 -17.31 -6.88
C ARG A 171 -6.44 -16.68 -5.49
N VAL A 172 -5.40 -16.71 -4.66
CA VAL A 172 -5.42 -16.06 -3.34
C VAL A 172 -5.59 -14.55 -3.50
N LEU A 173 -4.84 -13.91 -4.40
CA LEU A 173 -4.94 -12.48 -4.66
C LEU A 173 -6.34 -12.06 -5.15
N ASP A 174 -6.98 -12.85 -6.01
CA ASP A 174 -8.35 -12.57 -6.46
C ASP A 174 -9.38 -12.70 -5.33
N LEU A 175 -9.19 -13.68 -4.43
CA LEU A 175 -10.05 -13.86 -3.26
C LEU A 175 -9.86 -12.72 -2.24
N GLU A 176 -8.63 -12.26 -2.03
CA GLU A 176 -8.33 -11.09 -1.19
C GLU A 176 -8.97 -9.82 -1.75
N ARG A 177 -8.90 -9.61 -3.08
CA ARG A 177 -9.57 -8.49 -3.74
C ARG A 177 -11.08 -8.52 -3.54
N ALA A 178 -11.71 -9.66 -3.79
CA ALA A 178 -13.15 -9.83 -3.61
C ALA A 178 -13.59 -9.65 -2.13
N ALA A 179 -12.78 -10.11 -1.18
CA ALA A 179 -13.01 -9.89 0.24
C ALA A 179 -12.87 -8.41 0.63
N GLY A 180 -11.88 -7.71 0.05
CA GLY A 180 -11.70 -6.27 0.19
C GLY A 180 -12.91 -5.48 -0.31
N GLU A 181 -13.38 -5.75 -1.53
CA GLU A 181 -14.56 -5.11 -2.12
C GLU A 181 -15.83 -5.32 -1.27
N ALA A 182 -16.01 -6.54 -0.74
CA ALA A 182 -17.10 -6.87 0.17
C ALA A 182 -16.97 -6.18 1.56
N GLY A 183 -15.75 -5.86 2.00
CA GLY A 183 -15.49 -5.06 3.19
C GLY A 183 -15.89 -3.60 2.98
N HIS A 184 -15.38 -2.99 1.91
CA HIS A 184 -15.64 -1.58 1.57
C HIS A 184 -17.14 -1.29 1.41
N THR A 185 -17.88 -2.20 0.76
CA THR A 185 -19.34 -2.05 0.60
C THR A 185 -20.12 -2.12 1.93
N ARG A 186 -19.60 -2.84 2.94
CA ARG A 186 -20.21 -2.86 4.28
C ARG A 186 -19.86 -1.60 5.06
N ASP A 187 -18.63 -1.12 4.95
CA ASP A 187 -18.17 0.08 5.64
C ASP A 187 -18.86 1.33 5.10
N THR A 188 -19.03 1.46 3.79
CA THR A 188 -19.82 2.57 3.20
C THR A 188 -21.29 2.54 3.65
N ALA A 189 -21.92 1.37 3.67
CA ALA A 189 -23.29 1.23 4.16
C ALA A 189 -23.42 1.59 5.66
N ARG A 190 -22.38 1.29 6.46
CA ARG A 190 -22.32 1.65 7.88
C ARG A 190 -22.14 3.16 8.06
N ASP A 191 -21.25 3.78 7.30
CA ASP A 191 -20.99 5.22 7.35
C ASP A 191 -22.19 6.03 6.88
N ASP A 192 -22.88 5.60 5.82
CA ASP A 192 -24.14 6.18 5.37
C ASP A 192 -25.23 6.08 6.46
N GLY A 193 -25.29 4.94 7.17
CA GLY A 193 -26.18 4.74 8.31
C GLY A 193 -25.87 5.67 9.49
N LEU A 194 -24.59 5.90 9.79
CA LEU A 194 -24.14 6.83 10.83
C LEU A 194 -24.44 8.29 10.44
N ALA A 195 -24.19 8.67 9.19
CA ALA A 195 -24.50 10.00 8.66
C ALA A 195 -26.01 10.29 8.72
N ALA A 196 -26.85 9.32 8.36
CA ALA A 196 -28.31 9.46 8.46
C ALA A 196 -28.78 9.65 9.91
N ARG A 197 -28.18 8.94 10.87
CA ARG A 197 -28.49 9.08 12.31
C ARG A 197 -28.03 10.44 12.86
N LEU A 198 -26.86 10.93 12.44
CA LEU A 198 -26.36 12.23 12.84
C LEU A 198 -27.26 13.36 12.31
N ALA A 199 -27.65 13.29 11.03
CA ALA A 199 -28.58 14.25 10.44
C ALA A 199 -29.96 14.24 11.12
N ALA A 200 -30.44 13.08 11.60
CA ALA A 200 -31.67 12.99 12.37
C ALA A 200 -31.53 13.66 13.75
N ALA A 201 -30.42 13.42 14.45
CA ALA A 201 -30.13 14.02 15.74
C ALA A 201 -29.98 15.55 15.66
N GLU A 202 -29.37 16.07 14.60
CA GLU A 202 -29.28 17.52 14.35
C GLU A 202 -30.65 18.17 14.16
N ARG A 203 -31.53 17.53 13.37
CA ARG A 203 -32.92 18.01 13.20
C ARG A 203 -33.68 18.00 14.51
N GLU A 204 -33.52 16.96 15.34
CA GLU A 204 -34.17 16.89 16.65
C GLU A 204 -33.67 18.00 17.58
N LYS A 205 -32.35 18.25 17.62
CA LYS A 205 -31.75 19.36 18.36
C LYS A 205 -32.31 20.71 17.92
N GLU A 206 -32.45 20.97 16.62
CA GLU A 206 -33.01 22.22 16.09
C GLU A 206 -34.49 22.39 16.45
N GLN A 207 -35.27 21.31 16.40
CA GLN A 207 -36.67 21.31 16.83
C GLN A 207 -36.80 21.63 18.32
N LEU A 208 -35.99 20.99 19.18
CA LEU A 208 -35.95 21.25 20.61
C LEU A 208 -35.53 22.70 20.92
N ALA A 209 -34.49 23.21 20.25
CA ALA A 209 -34.04 24.60 20.41
C ALA A 209 -35.13 25.61 20.02
N THR A 210 -35.92 25.30 19.00
CA THR A 210 -37.04 26.14 18.55
C THR A 210 -38.21 26.09 19.53
N SER A 211 -38.56 24.91 20.04
CA SER A 211 -39.58 24.75 21.08
C SER A 211 -39.20 25.47 22.38
N LEU A 212 -37.93 25.39 22.76
CA LEU A 212 -37.42 26.04 23.97
C LEU A 212 -37.42 27.56 23.85
N ARG A 213 -37.08 28.11 22.68
CA ARG A 213 -37.25 29.55 22.38
C ARG A 213 -38.71 29.99 22.52
N ARG A 214 -39.64 29.27 21.87
CA ARG A 214 -41.09 29.57 21.97
C ARG A 214 -41.61 29.52 23.41
N ALA A 215 -41.13 28.56 24.21
CA ALA A 215 -41.50 28.46 25.61
C ALA A 215 -41.01 29.67 26.42
N ARG A 216 -39.75 30.09 26.22
CA ARG A 216 -39.19 31.29 26.85
C ARG A 216 -39.92 32.56 26.46
N ASP A 217 -40.24 32.72 25.17
CA ASP A 217 -41.00 33.89 24.69
C ASP A 217 -42.40 33.95 25.33
N ARG A 218 -43.06 32.79 25.49
CA ARG A 218 -44.36 32.70 26.17
C ARG A 218 -44.26 33.06 27.66
N VAL A 219 -43.19 32.62 28.34
CA VAL A 219 -42.93 33.00 29.74
C VAL A 219 -42.73 34.52 29.86
N GLY A 220 -41.88 35.12 29.02
CA GLY A 220 -41.66 36.57 29.03
C GLY A 220 -42.94 37.37 28.74
N LEU A 221 -43.80 36.87 27.84
CA LEU A 221 -45.10 37.49 27.57
C LEU A 221 -46.06 37.36 28.77
N LEU A 222 -46.06 36.24 29.49
CA LEU A 222 -46.86 36.09 30.71
C LEU A 222 -46.35 36.97 31.85
N GLU A 223 -45.03 37.05 32.05
CA GLU A 223 -44.40 37.93 33.04
C GLU A 223 -44.74 39.40 32.77
N SER A 224 -44.69 39.85 31.51
CA SER A 224 -45.07 41.21 31.15
C SER A 224 -46.57 41.50 31.39
N ARG A 225 -47.45 40.52 31.17
CA ARG A 225 -48.88 40.64 31.49
C ARG A 225 -49.13 40.68 32.99
N VAL A 226 -48.43 39.88 33.78
CA VAL A 226 -48.50 39.92 35.25
C VAL A 226 -48.04 41.28 35.75
N SER A 227 -46.89 41.77 35.27
CA SER A 227 -46.38 43.11 35.61
C SER A 227 -47.37 44.22 35.21
N MET A 228 -48.02 44.11 34.05
CA MET A 228 -49.07 45.03 33.62
C MET A 228 -50.30 45.00 34.56
N LEU A 229 -50.74 43.82 34.97
CA LEU A 229 -51.88 43.64 35.87
C LEU A 229 -51.57 44.14 37.29
N GLU A 230 -50.36 43.86 37.80
CA GLU A 230 -49.87 44.42 39.07
C GLU A 230 -49.73 45.95 39.02
N GLY A 231 -49.34 46.46 37.85
CA GLY A 231 -49.26 47.88 37.55
C GLY A 231 -50.61 48.56 37.32
N SER A 232 -51.71 47.81 37.16
CA SER A 232 -53.03 48.35 36.87
C SER A 232 -53.55 49.21 38.02
N THR A 233 -54.03 50.41 37.68
CA THR A 233 -54.60 51.37 38.62
C THR A 233 -55.80 50.80 39.38
N SER A 234 -56.54 49.86 38.78
CA SER A 234 -57.64 49.15 39.45
C SER A 234 -57.17 48.30 40.64
N LEU A 235 -56.06 47.56 40.49
CA LEU A 235 -55.46 46.77 41.57
C LEU A 235 -54.84 47.68 42.65
N ARG A 236 -54.22 48.80 42.25
CA ARG A 236 -53.67 49.79 43.21
C ARG A 236 -54.78 50.51 44.00
N VAL A 237 -55.87 50.90 43.35
CA VAL A 237 -57.04 51.49 44.01
C VAL A 237 -57.72 50.46 44.92
N GLY A 238 -57.83 49.20 44.47
CA GLY A 238 -58.32 48.10 45.31
C GLY A 238 -57.45 47.86 46.54
N ARG A 239 -56.11 47.82 46.38
CA ARG A 239 -55.17 47.70 47.51
C ARG A 239 -55.26 48.90 48.46
N ALA A 240 -55.38 50.12 47.95
CA ALA A 240 -55.54 51.33 48.77
C ALA A 240 -56.86 51.31 49.57
N LEU A 241 -57.97 50.90 48.95
CA LEU A 241 -59.26 50.72 49.63
C LEU A 241 -59.20 49.65 50.73
N VAL A 242 -58.59 48.50 50.45
CA VAL A 242 -58.43 47.42 51.44
C VAL A 242 -57.52 47.83 52.60
N ALA A 243 -56.45 48.58 52.34
CA ALA A 243 -55.56 49.09 53.38
C ALA A 243 -56.26 50.09 54.31
N ALA A 244 -57.10 50.97 53.76
CA ALA A 244 -57.91 51.89 54.57
C ALA A 244 -59.01 51.17 55.34
N ALA A 245 -59.64 50.13 54.77
CA ALA A 245 -60.61 49.30 55.47
C ALA A 245 -59.98 48.56 56.68
N ARG A 246 -58.70 48.16 56.59
CA ARG A 246 -57.96 47.54 57.69
C ARG A 246 -57.46 48.52 58.77
N SER A 247 -57.47 49.83 58.53
CA SER A 247 -56.95 50.84 59.48
C SER A 247 -57.76 52.14 59.49
N PRO A 248 -59.02 52.10 59.98
CA PRO A 248 -59.99 53.16 59.75
C PRO A 248 -59.61 54.53 60.34
N GLY A 249 -58.87 54.58 61.45
CA GLY A 249 -58.50 55.84 62.11
C GLY A 249 -57.37 56.65 61.45
N ARG A 250 -56.52 56.01 60.61
CA ARG A 250 -55.40 56.68 59.92
C ARG A 250 -55.48 56.58 58.40
N GLY A 251 -56.10 55.53 57.86
CA GLY A 251 -56.29 55.32 56.42
C GLY A 251 -57.40 56.19 55.82
N GLY A 252 -58.51 56.41 56.54
CA GLY A 252 -59.65 57.19 56.06
C GLY A 252 -59.34 58.66 55.76
N ALA A 253 -58.41 59.27 56.50
CA ALA A 253 -58.00 60.66 56.30
C ALA A 253 -57.01 60.85 55.12
N ARG A 254 -56.23 59.80 54.76
CA ARG A 254 -55.22 59.85 53.70
C ARG A 254 -55.74 59.37 52.34
N LEU A 255 -56.81 58.58 52.34
CA LEU A 255 -57.43 58.02 51.13
C LEU A 255 -57.80 59.07 50.06
N PRO A 256 -58.37 60.24 50.41
CA PRO A 256 -58.71 61.25 49.40
C PRO A 256 -57.45 61.82 48.72
N GLY A 257 -56.36 61.99 49.47
CA GLY A 257 -55.08 62.49 48.96
C GLY A 257 -54.39 61.50 48.01
N GLU A 258 -54.35 60.23 48.38
CA GLU A 258 -53.73 59.17 47.56
C GLU A 258 -54.47 58.95 46.23
N LEU A 259 -55.81 59.01 46.24
CA LEU A 259 -56.62 58.93 45.02
C LEU A 259 -56.44 60.17 44.13
N TYR A 260 -56.29 61.35 44.73
CA TYR A 260 -56.04 62.60 44.00
C TYR A 260 -54.66 62.62 43.33
N GLU A 261 -53.62 62.13 44.01
CA GLU A 261 -52.28 62.01 43.41
C GLU A 261 -52.25 61.00 42.25
N LEU A 262 -52.92 59.85 42.40
CA LEU A 262 -53.08 58.87 41.31
C LEU A 262 -53.81 59.46 40.10
N TRP A 263 -54.81 60.32 40.32
CA TRP A 263 -55.53 61.01 39.25
C TRP A 263 -54.66 62.08 38.57
N ARG A 264 -53.85 62.82 39.33
CA ARG A 264 -52.95 63.86 38.79
C ARG A 264 -51.81 63.27 37.96
N ALA A 265 -51.24 62.14 38.38
CA ALA A 265 -50.18 61.43 37.66
C ALA A 265 -50.63 60.87 36.29
N ARG A 266 -51.93 60.68 36.08
CA ARG A 266 -52.52 60.25 34.79
C ARG A 266 -52.48 61.36 33.73
N ARG A 267 -52.44 62.63 34.14
CA ARG A 267 -52.49 63.79 33.23
C ARG A 267 -51.13 64.17 32.65
N THR A 268 -50.02 63.72 33.27
CA THR A 268 -48.65 64.09 32.90
C THR A 268 -47.90 63.05 32.03
N LYS A 269 -48.40 61.81 31.88
CA LYS A 269 -47.75 60.74 31.07
C LYS A 269 -48.27 60.55 29.64
N GLY A 270 -49.12 61.47 29.12
CA GLY A 270 -49.70 61.38 27.77
C GLY A 270 -48.83 61.90 26.61
N ARG A 271 -47.56 62.24 26.83
CA ARG A 271 -46.70 62.89 25.82
C ARG A 271 -45.24 62.41 25.92
N ALA A 272 -44.98 61.16 25.50
CA ALA A 272 -43.68 60.66 24.97
C ALA A 272 -43.64 59.12 24.98
N SER A 273 -43.66 58.49 23.80
CA SER A 273 -42.74 57.37 23.46
C SER A 273 -43.04 56.82 22.05
N LEU A 274 -42.15 57.09 21.10
CA LEU A 274 -41.92 56.24 19.92
C LEU A 274 -40.43 56.36 19.55
N SER A 275 -39.62 55.36 19.87
CA SER A 275 -38.40 54.98 19.11
C SER A 275 -37.70 53.77 19.75
N ALA A 276 -37.51 52.72 18.96
CA ALA A 276 -36.61 51.57 19.17
C ALA A 276 -36.33 50.91 17.77
N PRO A 277 -35.23 50.15 17.56
CA PRO A 277 -34.26 50.42 16.48
C PRO A 277 -34.12 49.34 15.37
N LYS A 278 -33.29 49.65 14.35
CA LYS A 278 -32.92 48.85 13.15
C LYS A 278 -31.65 48.00 13.35
N ALA A 279 -31.64 46.77 12.84
CA ALA A 279 -30.47 45.90 12.66
C ALA A 279 -30.07 45.79 11.17
N ARG A 280 -28.78 45.60 10.87
CA ARG A 280 -28.18 45.54 9.52
C ARG A 280 -27.41 44.23 9.34
N ALA A 281 -27.61 43.59 8.18
CA ALA A 281 -27.00 42.34 7.74
C ALA A 281 -25.69 42.54 6.95
N GLN A 282 -24.84 41.51 6.90
CA GLN A 282 -23.72 41.36 5.97
C GLN A 282 -23.74 39.94 5.36
N GLY A 283 -23.41 39.84 4.07
CA GLY A 283 -23.22 38.59 3.32
C GLY A 283 -21.90 38.60 2.54
N ALA A 284 -21.45 37.41 2.13
CA ALA A 284 -20.26 37.15 1.31
C ALA A 284 -20.60 36.16 0.16
N PRO A 285 -19.91 36.18 -1.01
CA PRO A 285 -20.26 35.38 -2.19
C PRO A 285 -19.40 34.12 -2.42
N ALA A 286 -19.89 33.24 -3.31
CA ALA A 286 -19.41 31.89 -3.65
C ALA A 286 -18.59 31.83 -4.97
N PHE A 287 -17.74 30.80 -5.11
CA PHE A 287 -16.88 30.49 -6.27
C PHE A 287 -17.54 29.56 -7.31
N HIS A 288 -17.19 29.76 -8.59
CA HIS A 288 -17.66 29.03 -9.79
C HIS A 288 -16.84 27.75 -10.10
N ALA A 289 -17.52 26.71 -10.59
CA ALA A 289 -16.97 25.48 -11.15
C ALA A 289 -16.73 25.58 -12.67
N VAL A 290 -15.63 24.99 -13.17
CA VAL A 290 -15.28 24.93 -14.61
C VAL A 290 -15.43 23.50 -15.14
N ALA A 291 -15.93 23.40 -16.38
CA ALA A 291 -16.38 22.21 -17.09
C ALA A 291 -15.26 21.28 -17.59
N ARG A 292 -15.54 19.97 -17.59
CA ARG A 292 -14.70 18.88 -18.12
C ARG A 292 -14.87 18.74 -19.64
N THR A 293 -13.78 18.62 -20.39
CA THR A 293 -13.76 18.30 -21.82
C THR A 293 -13.61 16.78 -22.06
N ASP A 294 -14.26 16.29 -23.13
CA ASP A 294 -14.36 14.88 -23.50
C ASP A 294 -13.03 14.23 -23.94
N VAL A 295 -12.78 13.01 -23.45
CA VAL A 295 -11.60 12.18 -23.73
C VAL A 295 -11.98 11.02 -24.66
N SER A 296 -11.14 10.75 -25.67
CA SER A 296 -11.27 9.64 -26.64
C SER A 296 -11.32 8.26 -25.94
N PRO A 297 -12.18 7.32 -26.39
CA PRO A 297 -12.41 6.03 -25.73
C PRO A 297 -11.17 5.10 -25.66
N ASP A 298 -10.18 5.24 -26.54
CA ASP A 298 -8.97 4.39 -26.53
C ASP A 298 -8.05 4.64 -25.33
N GLY A 299 -8.03 5.85 -24.77
CA GLY A 299 -7.20 6.17 -23.60
C GLY A 299 -7.69 5.49 -22.31
N ARG A 300 -8.96 5.08 -22.26
CA ARG A 300 -9.58 4.46 -21.08
C ARG A 300 -9.24 2.97 -20.95
N MET A 301 -8.94 2.28 -22.06
CA MET A 301 -8.60 0.86 -22.06
C MET A 301 -7.28 0.56 -21.34
N TYR A 302 -6.30 1.48 -21.39
CA TYR A 302 -4.98 1.30 -20.76
C TYR A 302 -4.96 1.60 -19.24
N LEU A 303 -6.03 2.21 -18.70
CA LEU A 303 -6.18 2.52 -17.28
C LEU A 303 -6.87 1.40 -16.48
N ALA A 304 -7.60 0.50 -17.15
CA ALA A 304 -8.40 -0.55 -16.50
C ALA A 304 -7.57 -1.52 -15.64
N HIS A 305 -6.24 -1.53 -15.79
CA HIS A 305 -5.31 -2.40 -15.07
C HIS A 305 -4.42 -1.70 -14.03
N ARG A 306 -4.57 -0.39 -13.77
CA ARG A 306 -3.77 0.31 -12.76
C ARG A 306 -4.64 0.83 -11.62
N ALA A 307 -4.34 0.34 -10.41
CA ALA A 307 -5.09 0.61 -9.19
C ALA A 307 -5.00 2.10 -8.80
N LEU A 308 -6.05 2.85 -9.13
CA LEU A 308 -6.36 4.13 -8.47
C LEU A 308 -6.62 3.84 -6.99
N SER A 309 -5.61 4.04 -6.15
CA SER A 309 -5.72 3.83 -4.71
C SER A 309 -6.19 5.14 -4.06
N VAL A 310 -7.48 5.23 -3.75
CA VAL A 310 -8.06 6.32 -2.93
C VAL A 310 -7.96 5.91 -1.46
N THR A 311 -6.72 5.78 -0.96
CA THR A 311 -6.40 5.52 0.45
C THR A 311 -5.69 6.75 1.03
N PRO A 312 -5.57 6.90 2.37
CA PRO A 312 -4.69 7.91 2.95
C PRO A 312 -3.29 7.78 2.33
N ARG A 313 -2.78 8.85 1.72
CA ARG A 313 -1.44 8.86 1.12
C ARG A 313 -0.40 8.95 2.22
N ASP A 314 -0.07 7.80 2.79
CA ASP A 314 1.02 7.63 3.77
C ASP A 314 2.40 7.56 3.09
N ARG A 315 2.43 7.45 1.76
CA ARG A 315 3.63 7.34 0.93
C ARG A 315 3.57 8.29 -0.25
N MET A 316 4.73 8.79 -0.65
CA MET A 316 4.88 9.70 -1.78
C MET A 316 4.51 8.99 -3.09
N VAL A 317 3.75 9.65 -3.95
CA VAL A 317 3.35 9.19 -5.28
C VAL A 317 4.21 9.86 -6.35
N ILE A 318 5.00 9.06 -7.06
CA ILE A 318 5.91 9.53 -8.10
C ILE A 318 5.37 9.10 -9.46
N ALA A 319 5.14 10.05 -10.35
CA ALA A 319 4.95 9.77 -11.78
C ALA A 319 6.31 9.93 -12.48
N GLY A 320 6.92 8.82 -12.89
CA GLY A 320 8.34 8.77 -13.20
C GLY A 320 8.68 8.35 -14.62
N VAL A 321 9.51 9.14 -15.32
CA VAL A 321 10.36 8.64 -16.42
C VAL A 321 11.63 8.08 -15.79
N LEU A 322 11.60 6.80 -15.45
CA LEU A 322 12.63 6.11 -14.67
C LEU A 322 13.13 4.86 -15.38
N THR A 323 14.39 4.51 -15.13
CA THR A 323 14.92 3.19 -15.49
C THR A 323 14.17 2.09 -14.72
N ASP A 324 14.18 0.86 -15.25
CA ASP A 324 13.53 -0.29 -14.59
C ASP A 324 14.03 -0.45 -13.15
N ARG A 325 15.35 -0.42 -12.98
CA ARG A 325 16.03 -0.55 -11.69
C ARG A 325 15.63 0.55 -10.70
N THR A 326 15.67 1.82 -11.12
CA THR A 326 15.29 2.93 -10.23
C THR A 326 13.82 2.85 -9.83
N ALA A 327 12.94 2.48 -10.75
CA ALA A 327 11.53 2.33 -10.44
C ALA A 327 11.28 1.20 -9.42
N GLU A 328 11.97 0.06 -9.56
CA GLU A 328 11.93 -1.03 -8.59
C GLU A 328 12.46 -0.62 -7.21
N ASP A 329 13.59 0.09 -7.17
CA ASP A 329 14.20 0.53 -5.91
C ASP A 329 13.34 1.60 -5.22
N PHE A 330 12.73 2.52 -5.98
CA PHE A 330 11.81 3.54 -5.44
C PHE A 330 10.49 2.94 -4.94
N ALA A 331 9.99 1.87 -5.58
CA ALA A 331 8.72 1.23 -5.22
C ALA A 331 8.70 0.65 -3.80
N ALA A 332 9.86 0.44 -3.18
CA ALA A 332 9.97 0.02 -1.79
C ALA A 332 9.44 1.08 -0.81
N ASP A 333 9.64 2.38 -1.11
CA ASP A 333 9.36 3.49 -0.20
C ASP A 333 8.30 4.47 -0.75
N ALA A 334 8.13 4.54 -2.07
CA ALA A 334 7.16 5.39 -2.75
C ALA A 334 6.20 4.57 -3.65
N VAL A 335 5.04 5.14 -4.00
CA VAL A 335 4.17 4.61 -5.04
C VAL A 335 4.67 5.12 -6.39
N VAL A 336 5.16 4.23 -7.25
CA VAL A 336 5.82 4.61 -8.50
C VAL A 336 4.95 4.26 -9.71
N ASN A 337 4.56 5.29 -10.45
CA ASN A 337 3.86 5.18 -11.72
C ASN A 337 4.81 5.50 -12.86
N ARG A 338 5.32 4.45 -13.52
CA ARG A 338 6.20 4.64 -14.67
C ARG A 338 5.41 5.19 -15.86
N LEU A 339 5.93 6.28 -16.42
CA LEU A 339 5.35 6.99 -17.56
C LEU A 339 5.98 6.47 -18.86
N LEU A 340 5.13 6.11 -19.81
CA LEU A 340 5.53 5.82 -21.18
C LEU A 340 5.26 7.04 -22.06
N PRO A 341 5.92 7.16 -23.22
CA PRO A 341 5.71 8.30 -24.12
C PRO A 341 4.26 8.49 -24.57
N HIS A 342 3.44 7.43 -24.57
CA HIS A 342 2.06 7.47 -25.08
C HIS A 342 0.98 7.64 -23.99
N ASP A 343 1.28 7.34 -22.73
CA ASP A 343 0.31 7.39 -21.62
C ASP A 343 0.63 8.49 -20.58
N GLY A 344 1.84 9.09 -20.63
CA GLY A 344 2.35 9.98 -19.59
C GLY A 344 1.41 11.13 -19.21
N ARG A 345 0.83 11.82 -20.20
CA ARG A 345 -0.11 12.93 -19.97
C ARG A 345 -1.34 12.47 -19.17
N LEU A 346 -1.90 11.35 -19.58
CA LEU A 346 -3.13 10.80 -19.02
C LEU A 346 -2.89 10.21 -17.62
N LEU A 347 -1.71 9.63 -17.36
CA LEU A 347 -1.33 9.18 -16.02
C LEU A 347 -1.14 10.32 -15.03
N VAL A 348 -0.53 11.44 -15.43
CA VAL A 348 -0.42 12.63 -14.57
C VAL A 348 -1.80 13.19 -14.23
N GLU A 349 -2.70 13.27 -15.21
CA GLU A 349 -4.07 13.78 -15.01
C GLU A 349 -4.89 12.91 -14.05
N HIS A 350 -4.73 11.59 -14.08
CA HIS A 350 -5.56 10.67 -13.29
C HIS A 350 -4.96 10.24 -11.96
N THR A 351 -3.64 10.24 -11.80
CA THR A 351 -2.97 9.67 -10.61
C THR A 351 -2.68 10.70 -9.53
N ASP A 352 -2.79 12.00 -9.86
CA ASP A 352 -2.55 13.13 -8.94
C ASP A 352 -1.22 12.95 -8.16
N PRO A 353 -0.08 12.86 -8.87
CA PRO A 353 1.22 12.57 -8.26
C PRO A 353 1.74 13.75 -7.41
N ASP A 354 2.53 13.45 -6.37
CA ASP A 354 3.23 14.49 -5.61
C ASP A 354 4.35 15.12 -6.45
N ALA A 355 4.98 14.31 -7.32
CA ALA A 355 6.04 14.76 -8.21
C ALA A 355 6.04 14.03 -9.55
N VAL A 356 6.33 14.77 -10.62
CA VAL A 356 6.73 14.21 -11.91
C VAL A 356 8.25 14.20 -11.98
N VAL A 357 8.85 13.01 -11.95
CA VAL A 357 10.32 12.83 -11.89
C VAL A 357 10.84 12.31 -13.22
N VAL A 358 11.82 12.99 -13.79
CA VAL A 358 12.50 12.53 -15.01
C VAL A 358 13.95 12.23 -14.70
N GLN A 359 14.33 10.96 -14.79
CA GLN A 359 15.70 10.50 -14.60
C GLN A 359 16.50 10.66 -15.89
N LEU A 360 17.65 11.31 -15.82
CA LEU A 360 18.48 11.55 -17.01
C LEU A 360 18.96 10.23 -17.63
N SER A 361 19.41 9.25 -16.83
CA SER A 361 19.82 7.95 -17.35
C SER A 361 18.70 7.15 -18.01
N ALA A 362 17.42 7.42 -17.71
CA ALA A 362 16.29 6.82 -18.42
C ALA A 362 16.13 7.36 -19.85
N CYS A 363 16.64 8.57 -20.10
CA CYS A 363 16.64 9.23 -21.41
C CYS A 363 17.89 8.89 -22.24
N THR A 364 18.97 8.43 -21.62
CA THR A 364 20.25 8.14 -22.29
C THR A 364 20.61 6.65 -22.32
N GLY A 365 19.97 5.84 -21.49
CA GLY A 365 20.10 4.38 -21.46
C GLY A 365 19.09 3.66 -22.36
N SER A 366 18.84 2.38 -22.07
CA SER A 366 17.83 1.58 -22.77
C SER A 366 16.44 1.81 -22.17
N GLY A 367 15.45 2.12 -23.00
CA GLY A 367 14.06 2.20 -22.57
C GLY A 367 13.16 3.01 -23.51
N PRO A 368 11.87 3.17 -23.15
CA PRO A 368 10.88 3.86 -23.98
C PRO A 368 11.19 5.34 -24.24
N TRP A 369 11.96 5.97 -23.34
CA TRP A 369 12.38 7.37 -23.43
C TRP A 369 13.82 7.55 -23.90
N SER A 370 14.48 6.46 -24.32
CA SER A 370 15.83 6.51 -24.87
C SER A 370 15.93 7.55 -25.99
N LEU A 371 16.99 8.34 -25.97
CA LEU A 371 17.29 9.48 -26.86
C LEU A 371 16.52 10.78 -26.57
N ALA A 372 15.64 10.84 -25.57
CA ALA A 372 15.02 12.09 -25.17
C ALA A 372 16.08 13.10 -24.66
N GLY A 373 15.98 14.35 -25.12
CA GLY A 373 16.90 15.44 -24.83
C GLY A 373 18.23 15.37 -25.58
N THR A 374 18.42 14.43 -26.52
CA THR A 374 19.66 14.29 -27.30
C THR A 374 19.62 14.98 -28.67
N ALA A 375 18.47 15.55 -29.05
CA ALA A 375 18.12 16.03 -30.39
C ALA A 375 18.03 14.95 -31.49
N LEU A 376 18.32 13.67 -31.18
CA LEU A 376 18.16 12.55 -32.10
C LEU A 376 16.72 12.03 -32.19
N ALA A 377 15.86 12.37 -31.21
CA ALA A 377 14.46 11.95 -31.14
C ALA A 377 13.53 13.14 -30.84
N PRO A 378 13.32 14.06 -31.79
CA PRO A 378 12.55 15.29 -31.57
C PRO A 378 11.09 15.04 -31.16
N ASP A 379 10.49 13.92 -31.57
CA ASP A 379 9.15 13.54 -31.12
C ASP A 379 9.09 13.20 -29.63
N LEU A 380 10.14 12.58 -29.07
CA LEU A 380 10.24 12.33 -27.64
C LEU A 380 10.50 13.65 -26.88
N ASP A 381 11.30 14.55 -27.43
CA ASP A 381 11.53 15.89 -26.86
C ASP A 381 10.22 16.67 -26.76
N ARG A 382 9.41 16.62 -27.82
CA ARG A 382 8.07 17.23 -27.83
C ARG A 382 7.14 16.60 -26.80
N ARG A 383 7.07 15.27 -26.73
CA ARG A 383 6.25 14.56 -25.72
C ARG A 383 6.70 14.84 -24.29
N MET A 384 8.01 14.98 -24.06
CA MET A 384 8.56 15.38 -22.76
C MET A 384 8.10 16.80 -22.40
N ALA A 385 8.21 17.75 -23.32
CA ALA A 385 7.73 19.11 -23.11
C ALA A 385 6.21 19.15 -22.83
N GLU A 386 5.41 18.35 -23.54
CA GLU A 386 3.96 18.20 -23.29
C GLU A 386 3.67 17.63 -21.89
N LEU A 387 4.44 16.63 -21.44
CA LEU A 387 4.34 16.05 -20.10
C LEU A 387 4.63 17.09 -19.01
N LEU A 388 5.69 17.88 -19.15
CA LEU A 388 6.05 18.92 -18.18
C LEU A 388 5.01 20.06 -18.16
N ALA A 389 4.49 20.44 -19.33
CA ALA A 389 3.41 21.41 -19.42
C ALA A 389 2.14 20.90 -18.71
N GLN A 390 1.82 19.61 -18.84
CA GLN A 390 0.70 19.00 -18.13
C GLN A 390 0.93 18.98 -16.62
N ALA A 391 2.11 18.57 -16.16
CA ALA A 391 2.46 18.57 -14.73
C ALA A 391 2.25 19.96 -14.11
N LYS A 392 2.78 20.99 -14.79
CA LYS A 392 2.62 22.38 -14.38
C LYS A 392 1.16 22.84 -14.40
N ALA A 393 0.38 22.47 -15.41
CA ALA A 393 -1.04 22.82 -15.50
C ALA A 393 -1.87 22.18 -14.38
N SER A 394 -1.49 20.97 -13.95
CA SER A 394 -2.11 20.25 -12.83
C SER A 394 -1.55 20.66 -11.47
N GLY A 395 -0.53 21.53 -11.40
CA GLY A 395 0.07 22.01 -10.15
C GLY A 395 1.06 21.04 -9.49
N HIS A 396 1.56 20.03 -10.23
CA HIS A 396 2.55 19.07 -9.74
C HIS A 396 3.98 19.53 -10.02
N ALA A 397 4.88 19.30 -9.07
CA ALA A 397 6.29 19.64 -9.22
C ALA A 397 6.97 18.74 -10.28
N ALA A 398 7.59 19.34 -11.28
CA ALA A 398 8.41 18.67 -12.27
C ALA A 398 9.89 18.71 -11.88
N VAL A 399 10.47 17.55 -11.60
CA VAL A 399 11.84 17.40 -11.08
C VAL A 399 12.71 16.64 -12.07
N LEU A 400 13.84 17.24 -12.46
CA LEU A 400 14.91 16.54 -13.19
C LEU A 400 15.84 15.85 -12.20
N TRP A 401 15.91 14.53 -12.26
CA TRP A 401 16.91 13.74 -11.55
C TRP A 401 18.14 13.55 -12.43
N ARG A 402 19.22 14.26 -12.11
CA ARG A 402 20.46 14.25 -12.89
C ARG A 402 21.47 13.29 -12.26
N ASP A 403 21.30 12.01 -12.59
CA ASP A 403 22.17 10.90 -12.15
C ASP A 403 23.30 10.56 -13.15
N ALA A 404 23.35 11.26 -14.28
CA ALA A 404 24.40 11.13 -15.29
C ALA A 404 24.81 12.52 -15.85
N PRO A 405 25.95 12.62 -16.57
CA PRO A 405 26.44 13.89 -17.09
C PRO A 405 25.40 14.61 -17.96
N ALA A 406 25.18 15.91 -17.70
CA ALA A 406 24.21 16.73 -18.45
C ALA A 406 24.49 16.76 -19.97
N SER A 407 25.75 16.56 -20.37
CA SER A 407 26.17 16.49 -21.77
C SER A 407 25.56 15.32 -22.55
N ALA A 408 25.09 14.27 -21.86
CA ALA A 408 24.48 13.12 -22.50
C ALA A 408 23.06 13.39 -23.03
N ALA A 409 22.34 14.37 -22.47
CA ALA A 409 21.02 14.80 -22.92
C ALA A 409 20.85 16.32 -22.73
N PRO A 410 21.56 17.15 -23.52
CA PRO A 410 21.62 18.60 -23.31
C PRO A 410 20.28 19.31 -23.49
N GLY A 411 19.35 18.72 -24.25
CA GLY A 411 17.98 19.20 -24.44
C GLY A 411 17.17 19.20 -23.15
N LEU A 412 17.42 18.27 -22.21
CA LEU A 412 16.72 18.27 -20.92
C LEU A 412 17.05 19.52 -20.10
N ALA A 413 18.29 20.03 -20.17
CA ALA A 413 18.67 21.24 -19.45
C ALA A 413 17.95 22.51 -19.93
N ARG A 414 17.32 22.47 -21.12
CA ARG A 414 16.58 23.60 -21.70
C ARG A 414 15.09 23.59 -21.35
N LEU A 415 14.59 22.52 -20.75
CA LEU A 415 13.20 22.40 -20.32
C LEU A 415 12.97 23.14 -19.00
N ALA A 416 11.72 23.54 -18.74
CA ALA A 416 11.34 24.26 -17.54
C ALA A 416 11.08 23.26 -16.40
N TRP A 417 12.08 23.09 -15.53
CA TRP A 417 11.98 22.27 -14.32
C TRP A 417 11.71 23.14 -13.10
N ASP A 418 10.93 22.64 -12.16
CA ASP A 418 10.71 23.29 -10.86
C ASP A 418 11.89 23.03 -9.92
N ALA A 419 12.54 21.85 -10.04
CA ALA A 419 13.75 21.52 -9.32
C ALA A 419 14.67 20.59 -10.13
N VAL A 420 15.96 20.62 -9.78
CA VAL A 420 16.97 19.69 -10.30
C VAL A 420 17.67 19.02 -9.12
N LEU A 421 17.69 17.69 -9.13
CA LEU A 421 18.40 16.87 -8.16
C LEU A 421 19.69 16.33 -8.80
N ASP A 422 20.82 16.90 -8.40
CA ASP A 422 22.15 16.44 -8.78
C ASP A 422 22.65 15.40 -7.77
N ALA A 423 22.27 14.13 -7.99
CA ALA A 423 22.67 12.99 -7.17
C ALA A 423 22.42 11.66 -7.91
N ASP A 424 23.10 10.60 -7.47
CA ASP A 424 22.67 9.23 -7.77
C ASP A 424 21.27 8.94 -7.19
N THR A 425 20.66 7.83 -7.59
CA THR A 425 19.37 7.35 -7.06
C THR A 425 19.51 6.59 -5.74
N GLY A 426 20.72 6.53 -5.19
CA GLY A 426 21.06 5.77 -4.00
C GLY A 426 21.09 4.27 -4.23
N VAL A 427 21.35 3.53 -3.16
CA VAL A 427 21.38 2.06 -3.15
C VAL A 427 20.33 1.56 -2.17
N ARG A 428 19.47 0.65 -2.62
CA ARG A 428 18.58 -0.09 -1.72
C ARG A 428 19.41 -1.05 -0.86
N LEU A 429 19.25 -1.00 0.46
CA LEU A 429 20.07 -1.81 1.38
C LEU A 429 19.99 -3.32 1.10
N ALA A 430 18.82 -3.82 0.68
CA ALA A 430 18.63 -5.21 0.27
C ALA A 430 19.47 -5.66 -0.94
N ARG A 431 20.13 -4.72 -1.66
CA ARG A 431 21.06 -5.01 -2.77
C ARG A 431 22.51 -5.15 -2.32
N LEU A 432 22.83 -4.72 -1.09
CA LEU A 432 24.13 -4.96 -0.48
C LEU A 432 24.12 -6.35 0.13
N ASP A 433 25.27 -7.01 0.12
CA ASP A 433 25.44 -8.28 0.80
C ASP A 433 26.24 -8.05 2.10
N PRO A 434 25.61 -8.22 3.28
CA PRO A 434 26.27 -8.02 4.57
C PRO A 434 27.56 -8.83 4.75
N ALA A 435 27.65 -10.02 4.12
CA ALA A 435 28.82 -10.89 4.24
C ALA A 435 30.02 -10.38 3.43
N THR A 436 29.78 -9.74 2.29
CA THR A 436 30.84 -9.25 1.40
C THR A 436 31.11 -7.74 1.56
N ASP A 437 30.07 -6.93 1.71
CA ASP A 437 30.16 -5.47 1.88
C ASP A 437 30.50 -5.06 3.32
N GLY A 438 30.15 -5.88 4.30
CA GLY A 438 30.35 -5.62 5.72
C GLY A 438 29.37 -4.61 6.33
N ARG A 439 29.20 -4.66 7.66
CA ARG A 439 28.23 -3.82 8.40
C ARG A 439 28.50 -2.33 8.26
N ASP A 440 29.76 -1.89 8.22
CA ASP A 440 30.11 -0.48 8.06
C ASP A 440 29.65 0.11 6.73
N ARG A 441 29.67 -0.69 5.65
CA ARG A 441 29.14 -0.24 4.36
C ARG A 441 27.63 -0.08 4.43
N LEU A 442 26.92 -1.02 5.10
CA LEU A 442 25.49 -0.92 5.34
C LEU A 442 25.14 0.31 6.18
N ARG A 443 25.85 0.55 7.29
CA ARG A 443 25.67 1.72 8.16
C ARG A 443 25.85 3.03 7.38
N LYS A 444 26.92 3.13 6.58
CA LYS A 444 27.15 4.30 5.71
C LYS A 444 26.03 4.47 4.68
N ALA A 445 25.63 3.39 4.01
CA ALA A 445 24.57 3.43 3.03
C ALA A 445 23.24 3.86 3.67
N PHE A 446 22.88 3.29 4.82
CA PHE A 446 21.69 3.66 5.57
C PHE A 446 21.65 5.18 5.82
N HIS A 447 22.72 5.76 6.37
CA HIS A 447 22.74 7.19 6.70
C HIS A 447 22.78 8.13 5.49
N GLN A 448 23.53 7.79 4.44
CA GLN A 448 23.93 8.77 3.41
C GLN A 448 23.55 8.38 1.98
N ASP A 449 23.68 7.11 1.62
CA ASP A 449 23.62 6.66 0.22
C ASP A 449 22.34 5.88 -0.13
N SER A 450 21.44 5.68 0.83
CA SER A 450 20.26 4.85 0.61
C SER A 450 19.24 5.54 -0.29
N THR A 451 18.52 4.73 -1.07
CA THR A 451 17.41 5.20 -1.90
C THR A 451 16.38 6.00 -1.09
N ARG A 452 16.10 5.56 0.14
CA ARG A 452 15.20 6.25 1.08
C ARG A 452 15.68 7.67 1.42
N VAL A 453 16.98 7.87 1.66
CA VAL A 453 17.57 9.20 1.89
C VAL A 453 17.45 10.10 0.66
N ARG A 454 17.63 9.52 -0.53
CA ARG A 454 17.45 10.25 -1.79
C ARG A 454 15.99 10.66 -2.01
N LEU A 455 15.05 9.77 -1.72
CA LEU A 455 13.62 10.05 -1.77
C LEU A 455 13.19 11.08 -0.73
N ALA A 456 13.80 11.11 0.46
CA ALA A 456 13.54 12.16 1.45
C ALA A 456 13.95 13.55 0.95
N ARG A 457 15.09 13.64 0.25
CA ARG A 457 15.49 14.89 -0.41
C ARG A 457 14.48 15.31 -1.48
N LEU A 458 13.94 14.37 -2.25
CA LEU A 458 12.86 14.65 -3.20
C LEU A 458 11.59 15.12 -2.47
N ALA A 459 11.16 14.43 -1.42
CA ALA A 459 9.99 14.77 -0.62
C ALA A 459 10.09 16.20 -0.05
N GLN A 460 11.25 16.59 0.47
CA GLN A 460 11.52 17.94 0.97
C GLN A 460 11.37 19.01 -0.11
N LEU A 461 11.78 18.73 -1.35
CA LEU A 461 11.65 19.67 -2.47
C LEU A 461 10.20 19.86 -2.92
N VAL A 462 9.41 18.79 -2.88
CA VAL A 462 8.03 18.80 -3.40
C VAL A 462 6.97 18.99 -2.32
N GLY A 463 7.36 18.98 -1.04
CA GLY A 463 6.44 19.07 0.10
C GLY A 463 5.66 17.77 0.35
N GLY A 464 6.20 16.63 -0.06
CA GLY A 464 5.58 15.31 0.11
C GLY A 464 5.91 14.65 1.46
N PRO A 465 5.32 13.46 1.75
CA PRO A 465 5.61 12.71 2.98
C PRO A 465 7.07 12.23 3.00
N ASP A 466 7.74 12.36 4.15
CA ASP A 466 9.15 11.99 4.31
C ASP A 466 9.30 10.48 4.52
N PRO A 467 9.91 9.73 3.59
CA PRO A 467 10.10 8.29 3.75
C PRO A 467 11.06 7.94 4.91
N LEU A 468 11.85 8.87 5.44
CA LEU A 468 12.65 8.65 6.65
C LEU A 468 11.80 8.55 7.92
N ASP A 469 10.54 8.96 7.89
CA ASP A 469 9.62 8.73 9.02
C ASP A 469 9.44 7.23 9.31
N ALA A 470 9.63 6.37 8.31
CA ALA A 470 9.64 4.92 8.47
C ALA A 470 10.80 4.39 9.32
N ARG A 471 11.85 5.19 9.55
CA ARG A 471 13.02 4.86 10.40
C ARG A 471 12.89 5.32 11.83
N ARG A 472 11.80 6.00 12.20
CA ARG A 472 11.60 6.48 13.57
C ARG A 472 11.46 5.28 14.51
N VAL A 473 12.20 5.33 15.60
CA VAL A 473 12.19 4.31 16.66
C VAL A 473 11.70 4.94 17.96
N THR A 474 10.81 4.25 18.66
CA THR A 474 10.45 4.52 20.04
C THR A 474 11.22 3.57 20.95
N VAL A 475 11.88 4.09 21.98
CA VAL A 475 12.46 3.27 23.05
C VAL A 475 11.48 3.19 24.21
N ARG A 476 11.11 1.98 24.62
CA ARG A 476 10.30 1.76 25.81
C ARG A 476 11.21 1.47 27.00
N ALA A 477 11.14 2.30 28.04
CA ALA A 477 12.01 2.17 29.21
C ALA A 477 11.19 2.18 30.51
N ALA A 478 11.73 1.57 31.57
CA ALA A 478 11.11 1.55 32.90
C ALA A 478 12.13 1.94 34.00
N PRO A 479 12.69 3.16 33.97
CA PRO A 479 13.61 3.64 35.01
C PRO A 479 12.92 3.68 36.38
N ARG A 480 13.63 3.23 37.43
CA ARG A 480 13.09 3.17 38.80
C ARG A 480 13.73 4.16 39.76
N ASN A 481 14.92 4.67 39.41
CA ASN A 481 15.70 5.55 40.27
C ASN A 481 16.50 6.57 39.43
N PRO A 482 17.08 7.62 40.04
CA PRO A 482 17.86 8.62 39.32
C PRO A 482 19.09 8.08 38.59
N ALA A 483 19.70 6.98 39.05
CA ALA A 483 20.83 6.35 38.35
C ALA A 483 20.36 5.63 37.08
N ASP A 484 19.17 5.01 37.09
CA ASP A 484 18.53 4.44 35.90
C ASP A 484 18.21 5.53 34.87
N VAL A 485 17.73 6.69 35.33
CA VAL A 485 17.52 7.86 34.47
C VAL A 485 18.82 8.31 33.83
N GLY A 486 19.89 8.49 34.62
CA GLY A 486 21.21 8.86 34.10
C GLY A 486 21.74 7.86 33.05
N ARG A 487 21.55 6.55 33.28
CA ARG A 487 21.91 5.51 32.30
C ARG A 487 21.07 5.57 31.03
N LEU A 488 19.76 5.72 31.16
CA LEU A 488 18.84 5.85 30.02
C LEU A 488 19.22 7.06 29.16
N VAL A 489 19.44 8.23 29.78
CA VAL A 489 19.84 9.45 29.09
C VAL A 489 21.16 9.25 28.35
N ALA A 490 22.19 8.73 29.03
CA ALA A 490 23.48 8.48 28.42
C ALA A 490 23.40 7.49 27.24
N GLN A 491 22.69 6.36 27.40
CA GLN A 491 22.53 5.36 26.34
C GLN A 491 21.74 5.90 25.15
N VAL A 492 20.64 6.64 25.38
CA VAL A 492 19.81 7.21 24.31
C VAL A 492 20.56 8.27 23.52
N LEU A 493 21.20 9.23 24.21
CA LEU A 493 21.92 10.32 23.55
C LEU A 493 23.22 9.87 22.88
N GLY A 494 23.80 8.75 23.35
CA GLY A 494 24.95 8.09 22.76
C GLY A 494 24.65 7.33 21.48
N GLN A 495 23.39 6.99 21.17
CA GLN A 495 23.07 6.26 19.94
C GLN A 495 23.40 7.08 18.68
N LEU A 496 24.03 6.41 17.70
CA LEU A 496 24.27 6.99 16.36
C LEU A 496 22.96 7.19 15.59
N HIS A 497 22.02 6.25 15.70
CA HIS A 497 20.64 6.43 15.23
C HIS A 497 19.75 6.77 16.42
N ARG A 498 19.50 8.07 16.62
CA ARG A 498 18.74 8.56 17.77
C ARG A 498 17.27 8.13 17.70
N PRO A 499 16.68 7.63 18.79
CA PRO A 499 15.26 7.36 18.83
C PRO A 499 14.47 8.67 18.74
N ALA A 500 13.31 8.62 18.12
CA ALA A 500 12.42 9.79 17.99
C ALA A 500 11.61 10.03 19.26
N GLU A 501 11.42 8.99 20.07
CA GLU A 501 10.58 9.01 21.26
C GLU A 501 11.11 8.03 22.31
N VAL A 502 10.97 8.39 23.58
CA VAL A 502 11.15 7.50 24.73
C VAL A 502 9.83 7.42 25.50
N VAL A 503 9.29 6.21 25.61
CA VAL A 503 8.06 5.95 26.36
C VAL A 503 8.40 5.40 27.74
N VAL A 504 7.96 6.13 28.78
CA VAL A 504 8.12 5.75 30.18
C VAL A 504 6.75 5.67 30.85
N PRO A 505 6.35 4.55 31.48
CA PRO A 505 5.01 4.38 32.06
C PRO A 505 4.62 5.47 33.09
N ASP A 506 5.57 5.94 33.89
CA ASP A 506 5.37 7.01 34.87
C ASP A 506 6.57 7.98 34.83
N PRO A 507 6.51 9.04 34.01
CA PRO A 507 7.59 10.01 33.91
C PRO A 507 7.57 11.02 35.07
N ALA A 508 6.52 11.04 35.90
CA ALA A 508 6.35 12.07 36.92
C ALA A 508 7.47 12.00 37.99
N GLY A 509 8.21 13.11 38.14
CA GLY A 509 9.30 13.20 39.12
C GLY A 509 10.64 12.60 38.65
N LEU A 510 10.74 12.14 37.40
CA LEU A 510 12.00 11.77 36.77
C LEU A 510 12.59 12.99 36.03
N ALA A 511 13.88 13.25 36.21
CA ALA A 511 14.59 14.33 35.52
C ALA A 511 14.95 13.92 34.08
N LEU A 512 13.96 13.94 33.17
CA LEU A 512 14.11 13.55 31.76
C LEU A 512 14.22 14.74 30.79
N ASP A 513 14.27 15.97 31.30
CA ASP A 513 14.32 17.22 30.53
C ASP A 513 15.49 17.27 29.54
N GLU A 514 16.60 16.57 29.84
CA GLU A 514 17.76 16.48 28.95
C GLU A 514 17.46 15.77 27.62
N LEU A 515 16.55 14.78 27.63
CA LEU A 515 16.11 14.09 26.42
C LEU A 515 15.27 15.03 25.55
N GLU A 516 14.33 15.75 26.15
CA GLU A 516 13.47 16.70 25.44
C GLU A 516 14.29 17.87 24.87
N ALA A 517 15.23 18.41 25.66
CA ALA A 517 16.15 19.46 25.21
C ALA A 517 17.04 19.00 24.04
N SER A 518 17.29 17.70 23.94
CA SER A 518 18.06 17.08 22.85
C SER A 518 17.19 16.65 21.65
N GLY A 519 15.89 16.98 21.66
CA GLY A 519 14.94 16.71 20.58
C GLY A 519 14.31 15.31 20.60
N VAL A 520 14.45 14.56 21.70
CA VAL A 520 13.82 13.25 21.88
C VAL A 520 12.52 13.44 22.68
N ALA A 521 11.37 13.11 22.09
CA ALA A 521 10.10 13.25 22.76
C ALA A 521 9.96 12.25 23.91
N VAL A 522 9.49 12.70 25.08
CA VAL A 522 9.21 11.81 26.22
C VAL A 522 7.70 11.72 26.41
N SER A 523 7.16 10.49 26.51
CA SER A 523 5.73 10.29 26.67
C SER A 523 5.40 9.13 27.60
N SER A 524 4.19 9.12 28.17
CA SER A 524 3.65 8.02 28.98
C SER A 524 2.57 7.20 28.27
N GLY A 525 2.31 7.53 26.99
CA GLY A 525 1.27 6.92 26.18
C GLY A 525 1.76 5.72 25.36
N PRO A 526 0.91 5.20 24.45
CA PRO A 526 1.35 4.19 23.50
C PRO A 526 2.41 4.77 22.54
N PRO A 527 3.37 3.96 22.08
CA PRO A 527 4.43 4.41 21.17
C PRO A 527 3.86 5.00 19.88
N THR A 528 4.44 6.11 19.42
CA THR A 528 3.98 6.81 18.20
C THR A 528 4.80 6.44 16.97
N ALA A 529 6.05 6.02 17.14
CA ALA A 529 6.92 5.63 16.03
C ALA A 529 6.53 4.24 15.46
N PRO A 530 6.86 3.96 14.19
CA PRO A 530 6.56 2.67 13.55
C PRO A 530 7.32 1.49 14.16
N TRP A 531 8.49 1.74 14.77
CA TRP A 531 9.32 0.71 15.38
C TRP A 531 9.50 0.95 16.87
N VAL A 532 9.52 -0.12 17.65
CA VAL A 532 9.67 -0.06 19.11
C VAL A 532 10.82 -0.97 19.53
N SER A 533 11.71 -0.45 20.38
CA SER A 533 12.77 -1.20 21.03
C SER A 533 12.53 -1.22 22.54
N ASP A 534 12.64 -2.40 23.16
CA ASP A 534 12.39 -2.59 24.59
C ASP A 534 13.68 -2.50 25.39
N TRP A 535 13.82 -1.43 26.18
CA TRP A 535 14.97 -1.15 27.06
C TRP A 535 14.52 -1.14 28.53
N THR A 536 13.55 -1.97 28.88
CA THR A 536 13.08 -2.11 30.27
C THR A 536 14.18 -2.57 31.22
N ASP A 537 15.14 -3.39 30.76
CA ASP A 537 16.37 -3.66 31.48
C ASP A 537 17.46 -2.63 31.17
N LEU A 538 17.58 -1.63 32.05
CA LEU A 538 18.58 -0.56 31.93
C LEU A 538 19.97 -0.94 32.48
N THR A 539 20.15 -2.17 32.95
CA THR A 539 21.46 -2.67 33.39
C THR A 539 22.28 -3.25 32.24
N GLU A 540 21.62 -3.62 31.14
CA GLU A 540 22.26 -4.10 29.93
C GLU A 540 23.09 -2.98 29.27
N ASP A 541 24.34 -3.32 28.96
CA ASP A 541 25.26 -2.45 28.24
C ASP A 541 25.02 -2.54 26.73
N ARG A 542 24.50 -1.45 26.16
CA ARG A 542 24.09 -1.35 24.75
C ARG A 542 25.11 -0.52 23.98
N PRO A 543 25.64 -1.02 22.84
CA PRO A 543 26.54 -0.23 22.01
C PRO A 543 25.81 0.98 21.41
N ASP A 544 26.56 2.03 21.08
CA ASP A 544 26.08 3.24 20.40
C ASP A 544 25.54 2.96 18.98
N THR A 545 25.91 1.83 18.38
CA THR A 545 25.43 1.34 17.09
C THR A 545 24.16 0.51 17.16
N LEU A 546 23.63 0.17 18.35
CA LEU A 546 22.54 -0.82 18.48
C LEU A 546 21.31 -0.48 17.64
N LEU A 547 20.74 0.71 17.80
CA LEU A 547 19.53 1.09 17.05
C LEU A 547 19.81 1.24 15.56
N LEU A 548 21.02 1.65 15.20
CA LEU A 548 21.45 1.75 13.81
C LEU A 548 21.51 0.36 13.15
N ASP A 549 22.13 -0.62 13.80
CA ASP A 549 22.27 -1.97 13.29
C ASP A 549 20.91 -2.67 13.16
N LEU A 550 20.04 -2.50 14.17
CA LEU A 550 18.67 -3.02 14.13
C LEU A 550 17.86 -2.42 12.99
N MET A 551 17.95 -1.11 12.77
CA MET A 551 17.26 -0.45 11.65
C MET A 551 17.87 -0.79 10.29
N CYS A 552 19.19 -0.95 10.19
CA CYS A 552 19.84 -1.42 8.96
C CYS A 552 19.35 -2.83 8.60
N ALA A 553 19.28 -3.73 9.57
CA ALA A 553 18.78 -5.08 9.37
C ALA A 553 17.29 -5.11 9.05
N GLN A 554 16.49 -4.24 9.66
CA GLN A 554 15.08 -4.06 9.33
C GLN A 554 14.92 -3.60 7.87
N GLU A 555 15.63 -2.56 7.44
CA GLU A 555 15.51 -2.02 6.08
C GLU A 555 16.10 -2.97 5.02
N TYR A 556 17.12 -3.75 5.38
CA TYR A 556 17.68 -4.81 4.56
C TYR A 556 16.67 -5.96 4.33
N SER A 557 16.08 -6.47 5.40
CA SER A 557 15.25 -7.68 5.37
C SER A 557 13.78 -7.41 5.05
N GLY A 558 13.28 -6.23 5.40
CA GLY A 558 11.84 -5.93 5.41
C GLY A 558 11.06 -6.65 6.52
N ALA A 559 11.75 -7.23 7.52
CA ALA A 559 11.14 -8.05 8.55
C ALA A 559 10.22 -7.25 9.50
N ASP A 560 9.26 -7.95 10.12
CA ASP A 560 8.32 -7.37 11.10
C ASP A 560 8.90 -7.26 12.52
N ALA A 561 9.91 -8.09 12.81
CA ALA A 561 10.71 -7.98 14.02
C ALA A 561 12.16 -8.38 13.75
N VAL A 562 13.08 -7.71 14.45
CA VAL A 562 14.52 -7.94 14.40
C VAL A 562 15.02 -8.19 15.82
N GLY A 563 15.94 -9.14 15.98
CA GLY A 563 16.52 -9.41 17.28
C GLY A 563 17.57 -10.50 17.27
N HIS A 564 17.76 -11.15 18.41
CA HIS A 564 18.88 -12.05 18.64
C HIS A 564 18.43 -13.49 18.84
N THR A 565 19.20 -14.44 18.34
CA THR A 565 19.00 -15.86 18.60
C THR A 565 20.10 -16.42 19.50
N PRO A 566 19.81 -17.50 20.26
CA PRO A 566 20.85 -18.20 21.05
C PRO A 566 21.98 -18.78 20.17
N ALA A 567 21.66 -19.12 18.92
CA ALA A 567 22.60 -19.72 17.97
C ALA A 567 23.58 -18.71 17.33
N HIS A 568 23.54 -17.43 17.75
CA HIS A 568 24.36 -16.35 17.19
C HIS A 568 24.18 -16.19 15.67
N ASP A 569 22.98 -16.48 15.18
CA ASP A 569 22.64 -16.31 13.77
C ASP A 569 22.82 -14.84 13.37
N ASP A 570 23.32 -14.59 12.16
CA ASP A 570 23.54 -13.26 11.65
C ASP A 570 22.94 -13.08 10.26
N TYR A 571 22.18 -12.00 10.09
CA TYR A 571 21.52 -11.64 8.84
C TYR A 571 20.72 -12.79 8.19
N THR A 572 19.90 -13.49 8.98
CA THR A 572 19.08 -14.59 8.48
C THR A 572 17.66 -14.58 9.04
N PHE A 573 16.70 -15.14 8.30
CA PHE A 573 15.33 -15.30 8.77
C PHE A 573 15.22 -16.53 9.68
N VAL A 574 14.53 -16.36 10.81
CA VAL A 574 14.42 -17.38 11.84
C VAL A 574 12.97 -17.58 12.29
N PRO A 575 12.59 -18.77 12.77
CA PRO A 575 11.24 -19.01 13.25
C PRO A 575 10.97 -18.43 14.65
N MET A 576 12.01 -18.08 15.40
CA MET A 576 11.94 -17.58 16.78
C MET A 576 13.18 -16.71 17.09
N LEU A 577 12.99 -15.61 17.82
CA LEU A 577 14.08 -14.73 18.29
C LEU A 577 13.71 -14.02 19.60
N HIS A 578 14.72 -13.49 20.29
CA HIS A 578 14.54 -12.51 21.36
C HIS A 578 14.41 -11.12 20.72
N PRO A 579 13.24 -10.48 20.75
CA PRO A 579 12.98 -9.26 19.99
C PRO A 579 13.75 -8.07 20.57
N ALA A 580 14.51 -7.38 19.71
CA ALA A 580 15.21 -6.14 20.06
C ALA A 580 14.56 -4.91 19.37
N LEU A 581 13.94 -5.12 18.21
CA LEU A 581 13.18 -4.12 17.47
C LEU A 581 11.92 -4.77 16.88
N VAL A 582 10.75 -4.18 17.12
CA VAL A 582 9.46 -4.75 16.72
C VAL A 582 8.60 -3.69 16.06
N ARG A 583 7.86 -4.05 15.01
CA ARG A 583 6.86 -3.18 14.41
C ARG A 583 5.79 -2.82 15.46
N ARG A 584 5.44 -1.54 15.59
CA ARG A 584 4.47 -1.05 16.57
C ARG A 584 3.14 -1.80 16.52
N SER A 585 2.60 -2.04 15.32
CA SER A 585 1.33 -2.74 15.16
C SER A 585 1.38 -4.18 15.68
N LEU A 586 2.54 -4.84 15.57
CA LEU A 586 2.76 -6.18 16.10
C LEU A 586 2.87 -6.15 17.63
N LEU A 587 3.59 -5.18 18.18
CA LEU A 587 3.69 -4.99 19.64
C LEU A 587 2.32 -4.70 20.28
N LEU A 588 1.52 -3.82 19.68
CA LEU A 588 0.19 -3.45 20.19
C LEU A 588 -0.86 -4.57 20.04
N SER A 589 -0.54 -5.65 19.32
CA SER A 589 -1.44 -6.79 19.17
C SER A 589 -1.43 -7.75 20.37
N ASP A 590 -0.56 -7.52 21.36
CA ASP A 590 -0.31 -8.38 22.53
C ASP A 590 -0.06 -9.86 22.20
N THR A 591 0.38 -10.15 20.98
CA THR A 591 0.70 -11.50 20.53
C THR A 591 2.08 -11.91 21.07
N PRO A 592 2.24 -13.09 21.71
CA PRO A 592 3.54 -13.50 22.23
C PRO A 592 4.55 -13.78 21.09
N PRO A 593 5.83 -13.40 21.26
CA PRO A 593 6.87 -13.55 20.24
C PRO A 593 6.98 -14.95 19.63
N ASP A 594 6.82 -16.00 20.44
CA ASP A 594 6.93 -17.40 20.02
C ASP A 594 5.88 -17.83 18.98
N SER A 595 4.80 -17.06 18.85
CA SER A 595 3.71 -17.35 17.92
C SER A 595 3.76 -16.52 16.64
N TRP A 596 4.68 -15.56 16.51
CA TRP A 596 4.69 -14.62 15.39
C TRP A 596 4.93 -15.31 14.04
N SER A 597 5.92 -16.19 13.93
CA SER A 597 6.21 -16.92 12.68
C SER A 597 5.03 -17.79 12.22
N SER A 598 4.35 -18.46 13.17
CA SER A 598 3.16 -19.27 12.87
C SER A 598 1.97 -18.46 12.34
N ARG A 599 1.96 -17.14 12.59
CA ARG A 599 0.94 -16.20 12.10
C ARG A 599 1.37 -15.48 10.83
N GLY A 600 2.48 -15.87 10.23
CA GLY A 600 2.98 -15.31 8.97
C GLY A 600 3.83 -14.06 9.11
N TYR A 601 4.19 -13.64 10.33
CA TYR A 601 5.12 -12.53 10.53
C TYR A 601 6.56 -12.97 10.27
N SER A 602 7.33 -12.08 9.65
CA SER A 602 8.72 -12.32 9.29
C SER A 602 9.66 -11.88 10.41
N LEU A 603 10.55 -12.77 10.85
CA LEU A 603 11.48 -12.53 11.96
C LEU A 603 12.92 -12.64 11.46
N PHE A 604 13.75 -11.66 11.78
CA PHE A 604 15.12 -11.57 11.28
C PHE A 604 16.14 -11.50 12.41
N ALA A 605 17.09 -12.43 12.39
CA ALA A 605 18.15 -12.51 13.37
C ALA A 605 19.34 -11.66 12.95
N VAL A 606 19.85 -10.90 13.92
CA VAL A 606 21.15 -10.22 13.83
C VAL A 606 22.01 -10.66 15.00
N ARG A 607 23.30 -10.82 14.75
CA ARG A 607 24.22 -11.17 15.82
C ARG A 607 24.38 -9.98 16.76
N GLY A 608 24.03 -10.19 18.03
CA GLY A 608 24.33 -9.25 19.12
C GLY A 608 25.83 -9.17 19.39
N LYS A 609 26.28 -8.03 19.91
CA LYS A 609 27.67 -7.59 20.17
C LYS A 609 28.72 -8.11 19.16
N GLU A 610 29.22 -7.22 18.30
CA GLU A 610 30.51 -7.44 17.64
C GLU A 610 31.57 -7.72 18.73
N PRO A 611 32.38 -8.79 18.60
CA PRO A 611 33.56 -8.92 19.44
C PRO A 611 34.45 -7.72 19.14
N SER A 612 34.67 -6.89 20.17
CA SER A 612 35.57 -5.73 20.15
C SER A 612 36.99 -6.11 19.73
#